data_AF-A0A091QC41-F1
#
_entry.id   AF-A0A091QC41-F1
#
_cell.length_a   1.000
_cell.length_b   1.000
_cell.length_c   1.000
_cell.angle_alpha   90.00
_cell.angle_beta   90.00
_cell.angle_gamma   90.00
#
_symmetry.space_group_name_H-M   'P 1'
#
loop_
_entity.id
_entity.type
_entity.pdbx_description
1 polymer ?
#
loop_
_entity_poly.entity_id
_entity_poly.type
_entity_poly.pdbx_seq_one_letter_code
_entity_poly.pdbx_strand_id
1 'polypeptide(L)' 'QDLVKNHLMYAVREEVEVLKEQIKELLEKNSQLERENSLLKNLASPEQLEKFQS' A
#
# COMPACT_ATOMS: atom_id res chain seq x y z
N GLN A 1 -35.07 4.07 19.10
CA GLN A 1 -33.65 4.41 19.34
C GLN A 1 -32.67 3.50 18.55
N ASP A 2 -33.10 2.42 17.89
CA ASP A 2 -32.22 1.42 17.25
C ASP A 2 -31.73 1.70 15.82
N LEU A 3 -32.33 2.65 15.10
CA LEU A 3 -31.94 2.96 13.72
C LEU A 3 -30.58 3.63 13.63
N VAL A 4 -30.29 4.59 14.51
CA VAL A 4 -29.00 5.29 14.56
C VAL A 4 -27.88 4.36 15.03
N LYS A 5 -28.20 3.43 15.94
CA LYS A 5 -27.26 2.43 16.46
C LYS A 5 -26.85 1.42 15.38
N ASN A 6 -27.81 0.96 14.58
CA ASN A 6 -27.51 0.14 13.40
C ASN A 6 -26.74 0.92 12.35
N HIS A 7 -27.18 2.13 11.98
CA HIS A 7 -26.53 2.92 10.93
C HIS A 7 -25.06 3.25 11.26
N LEU A 8 -24.76 3.58 12.52
CA LEU A 8 -23.38 3.80 12.97
C LEU A 8 -22.56 2.50 12.98
N MET A 9 -23.17 1.38 13.37
CA MET A 9 -22.47 0.08 13.36
C MET A 9 -22.15 -0.39 11.94
N TYR A 10 -23.00 -0.07 10.96
CA TYR A 10 -22.72 -0.31 9.53
C TYR A 10 -21.66 0.63 8.98
N ALA A 11 -21.75 1.94 9.25
CA ALA A 11 -20.77 2.92 8.77
C ALA A 11 -19.36 2.63 9.30
N VAL A 12 -19.23 2.32 10.60
CA VAL A 12 -17.95 1.96 11.21
C VAL A 12 -17.41 0.64 10.65
N ARG A 13 -18.29 -0.34 10.38
CA ARG A 13 -17.89 -1.61 9.75
C ARG A 13 -17.39 -1.38 8.32
N GLU A 14 -18.05 -0.52 7.57
CA GLU A 14 -17.68 -0.19 6.19
C GLU A 14 -16.37 0.58 6.14
N GLU A 15 -16.16 1.58 7.00
CA GLU A 15 -14.88 2.29 7.12
C GLU A 15 -13.72 1.33 7.46
N VAL A 16 -13.92 0.37 8.36
CA VAL A 16 -12.91 -0.64 8.70
C VAL A 16 -12.60 -1.57 7.52
N GLU A 17 -13.61 -2.00 6.75
CA GLU A 17 -13.38 -2.82 5.56
C GLU A 17 -12.68 -2.03 4.44
N VAL A 18 -13.06 -0.77 4.21
CA VAL A 18 -12.37 0.12 3.26
C VAL A 18 -10.92 0.35 3.66
N LEU A 19 -10.63 0.60 4.94
CA LEU A 19 -9.26 0.77 5.42
C LEU A 19 -8.44 -0.52 5.26
N LYS A 20 -9.03 -1.70 5.52
CA LYS A 20 -8.37 -2.99 5.29
C LYS A 20 -8.06 -3.19 3.81
N GLU A 21 -8.96 -2.80 2.92
CA GLU A 21 -8.79 -2.91 1.47
C GLU A 21 -7.72 -1.95 0.97
N GLN A 22 -7.72 -0.70 1.45
CA GLN A 22 -6.64 0.26 1.19
C GLN A 22 -5.27 -0.25 1.68
N ILE A 23 -5.21 -0.88 2.86
CA ILE A 23 -3.97 -1.51 3.34
C ILE A 23 -3.53 -2.63 2.41
N LYS A 24 -4.45 -3.47 1.93
CA LYS A 24 -4.11 -4.55 0.97
C LYS A 24 -3.59 -3.98 -0.35
N GLU A 25 -4.25 -2.98 -0.92
CA GLU A 25 -3.80 -2.33 -2.15
C GLU A 25 -2.44 -1.67 -1.98
N LEU A 26 -2.21 -0.98 -0.86
CA LEU A 26 -0.92 -0.36 -0.55
C LEU A 26 0.18 -1.42 -0.40
N LEU A 27 -0.10 -2.55 0.24
CA LEU A 27 0.85 -3.66 0.36
C LEU A 27 1.18 -4.29 -0.99
N GLU A 28 0.18 -4.49 -1.85
CA GLU A 28 0.39 -5.05 -3.19
C GLU A 28 1.21 -4.09 -4.05
N LYS A 29 0.88 -2.79 -4.03
CA LYS A 29 1.64 -1.75 -4.72
C LYS A 29 3.08 -1.66 -4.19
N ASN A 30 3.27 -1.76 -2.89
CA ASN A 30 4.61 -1.76 -2.29
C ASN A 30 5.41 -2.99 -2.76
N SER A 31 4.83 -4.18 -2.73
CA SER A 31 5.47 -5.40 -3.24
C SER A 31 5.84 -5.32 -4.74
N GLN A 32 5.00 -4.67 -5.54
CA GLN A 32 5.31 -4.41 -6.94
C GLN A 32 6.49 -3.44 -7.08
N LEU A 33 6.46 -2.32 -6.34
CA LEU A 33 7.54 -1.33 -6.35
C LEU A 33 8.86 -1.91 -5.84
N GLU A 34 8.85 -2.76 -4.81
CA GLU A 34 10.04 -3.45 -4.31
C GLU A 34 10.65 -4.38 -5.37
N ARG A 35 9.80 -5.11 -6.11
CA ARG A 35 10.24 -5.95 -7.24
C ARG A 35 10.85 -5.12 -8.35
N GLU A 36 10.18 -4.06 -8.78
CA GLU A 36 10.68 -3.15 -9.82
C GLU A 36 11.99 -2.50 -9.40
N ASN A 37 12.09 -2.04 -8.16
CA ASN A 37 13.31 -1.43 -7.61
C ASN A 37 14.46 -2.44 -7.53
N SER A 38 14.18 -3.68 -7.13
CA SER A 38 15.18 -4.75 -7.13
C SER A 38 15.66 -5.10 -8.54
N LEU A 39 14.75 -5.17 -9.51
CA LEU A 39 15.08 -5.35 -10.93
C LEU A 39 15.95 -4.20 -11.45
N LEU A 40 15.56 -2.95 -11.19
CA LEU A 40 16.31 -1.77 -11.58
C LEU A 40 17.70 -1.75 -10.94
N LYS A 41 17.82 -2.10 -9.65
CA LYS A 41 19.12 -2.21 -8.97
C LYS A 41 20.01 -3.31 -9.56
N ASN A 42 19.44 -4.45 -9.92
CA ASN A 42 20.18 -5.56 -10.55
C ASN A 42 20.63 -5.23 -11.97
N LEU A 43 19.87 -4.40 -12.70
CA LEU A 43 20.17 -3.99 -14.07
C LEU A 43 21.02 -2.71 -14.15
N ALA A 44 21.07 -1.92 -13.08
CA ALA A 44 21.86 -0.71 -13.02
C ALA A 44 23.35 -1.03 -12.89
N SER A 45 24.16 -0.37 -13.72
CA SER A 45 25.62 -0.49 -13.62
C SER A 45 26.12 0.10 -12.29
N PRO A 46 27.25 -0.37 -11.73
CA PRO A 46 27.80 0.15 -10.47
C PRO A 46 27.97 1.68 -10.45
N GLU A 47 28.41 2.29 -11.56
CA GLU A 47 28.50 3.75 -11.72
C GLU A 47 27.15 4.47 -11.66
N GLN A 48 26.06 3.83 -12.10
CA GLN A 48 24.72 4.43 -12.06
C GLN A 48 24.13 4.34 -10.65
N LEU A 49 24.40 3.25 -9.93
CA LEU A 49 23.99 3.07 -8.53
C LEU A 49 24.67 4.07 -7.59
N GLU A 50 25.95 4.39 -7.84
CA GLU A 50 26.72 5.39 -7.07
C GLU A 50 26.08 6.80 -7.16
N LYS A 51 25.52 7.16 -8.33
CA LYS A 51 24.81 8.44 -8.52
C LYS A 51 23.47 8.53 -7.80
N PHE A 52 22.86 7.40 -7.44
CA PHE A 52 21.64 7.38 -6.62
C PHE A 52 21.92 7.42 -5.12
N GLN A 53 23.17 7.19 -4.70
CA GLN A 53 23.60 7.21 -3.29
C GLN A 53 24.25 8.53 -2.87
N SER A 54 24.45 9.46 -3.81
CA SER A 54 24.97 10.82 -3.57
C SER A 54 23.84 11.85 -3.49
#